data_AF-A0A6G3UH34-F1
#
_entry.id   AF-A0A6G3UH34-F1
#
_cell.length_a   1.000
_cell.length_b   1.000
_cell.length_c   1.000
_cell.angle_alpha   90.00
_cell.angle_beta   90.00
_cell.angle_gamma   90.00
#
_symmetry.space_group_name_H-M   'P 1'
#
loop_
_entity.id
_entity.type
_entity.pdbx_description
1 polymer ?
#
loop_
_entity_poly.entity_id
_entity_poly.type
_entity_poly.pdbx_seq_one_letter_code
_entity_poly.pdbx_strand_id
1 'polypeptide(L)'
;VAALLDRVRELRPGLDVRLGHIELNAPLLPDTLHALGAGDAVLVPLLLGRGHHVKHDIPASVADAPALRARVAGPLGPHPLLVEALHDRLTEAGWHPSDRDGAVVLAAAGSRDPESAADTRRTARMLGERL
;
A
#
# COMPACT_ATOMS: atom_id res chain seq x y z
N VAL A 1 6.70 -1.74 9.50
CA VAL A 1 5.32 -2.26 9.31
C VAL A 1 4.66 -2.73 10.61
N ALA A 2 5.39 -3.30 11.57
CA ALA A 2 4.83 -3.76 12.85
C ALA A 2 3.95 -2.72 13.58
N ALA A 3 4.41 -1.47 13.70
CA ALA A 3 3.63 -0.41 14.34
C ALA A 3 2.26 -0.15 13.67
N LEU A 4 2.16 -0.30 12.35
CA LEU A 4 0.87 -0.19 11.64
C LEU A 4 -0.04 -1.37 11.99
N LEU A 5 0.51 -2.58 12.03
CA LEU A 5 -0.23 -3.79 12.37
C LEU A 5 -0.81 -3.70 13.79
N ASP A 6 0.00 -3.26 14.75
CA ASP A 6 -0.43 -3.07 16.14
C ASP A 6 -1.52 -2.01 16.22
N ARG A 7 -1.37 -0.90 15.48
CA ARG A 7 -2.41 0.13 15.42
C ARG A 7 -3.74 -0.38 14.85
N VAL A 8 -3.70 -1.24 13.84
CA VAL A 8 -4.93 -1.86 13.28
C VAL A 8 -5.58 -2.78 14.31
N ARG A 9 -4.79 -3.58 15.05
CA ARG A 9 -5.31 -4.47 16.10
C ARG A 9 -5.93 -3.68 17.25
N GLU A 10 -5.33 -2.58 17.67
CA GLU A 10 -5.90 -1.66 18.66
C GLU A 10 -7.24 -1.09 18.20
N LEU A 11 -7.31 -0.64 16.95
CA LEU A 11 -8.53 -0.06 16.39
C LEU A 11 -9.61 -1.11 16.14
N ARG A 12 -9.22 -2.37 15.90
CA ARG A 12 -10.11 -3.48 15.53
C ARG A 12 -9.78 -4.76 16.32
N PRO A 13 -10.00 -4.76 17.65
CA PRO A 13 -9.57 -5.86 18.53
C PRO A 13 -10.27 -7.20 18.25
N GLY A 14 -11.41 -7.19 17.55
CA GLY A 14 -12.13 -8.40 17.15
C GLY A 14 -11.63 -9.04 15.84
N LEU A 15 -10.60 -8.49 15.19
CA LEU A 15 -10.04 -9.07 13.96
C LEU A 15 -8.72 -9.79 14.26
N ASP A 16 -8.58 -11.01 13.73
CA ASP A 16 -7.27 -11.66 13.60
C ASP A 16 -6.50 -10.96 12.46
N VAL A 17 -5.50 -10.15 12.82
CA VAL A 17 -4.68 -9.40 11.86
C VAL A 17 -3.30 -10.05 11.79
N ARG A 18 -2.96 -10.58 10.61
CA ARG A 18 -1.67 -11.23 10.33
C ARG A 18 -0.86 -10.45 9.32
N LEU A 19 0.45 -10.48 9.46
CA LEU A 19 1.40 -9.92 8.49
C LEU A 19 1.79 -10.98 7.48
N GLY A 20 1.97 -10.60 6.22
CA GLY A 20 2.57 -11.44 5.19
C GLY A 20 3.29 -10.55 4.19
N HIS A 21 4.57 -10.82 3.94
CA HIS A 21 5.37 -10.10 2.95
C HIS A 21 5.35 -10.83 1.62
N ILE A 22 5.23 -10.08 0.53
CA ILE A 22 5.27 -10.66 -0.82
C ILE A 22 6.63 -11.35 -1.06
N GLU A 23 7.71 -10.72 -0.60
CA GLU A 23 9.08 -11.20 -0.77
C GLU A 23 10.02 -10.64 0.32
N LEU A 24 11.27 -11.13 0.31
CA LEU A 24 12.44 -10.69 1.10
C LEU A 24 12.37 -10.89 2.62
N ASN A 25 11.21 -10.70 3.24
CA ASN A 25 11.05 -10.69 4.69
C ASN A 25 10.09 -11.77 5.17
N ALA A 26 10.34 -12.31 6.37
CA ALA A 26 9.42 -13.23 7.02
C ALA A 26 8.40 -12.49 7.91
N PRO A 27 7.18 -13.01 8.09
CA PRO A 27 6.61 -14.17 7.39
C PRO A 27 6.30 -13.83 5.93
N LEU A 28 6.46 -14.80 5.02
CA LEU A 28 6.04 -14.63 3.63
C LEU A 28 4.51 -14.77 3.51
N LEU A 29 3.94 -14.15 2.49
CA LEU A 29 2.51 -14.17 2.22
C LEU A 29 2.00 -15.62 2.03
N PRO A 30 2.62 -16.49 1.21
CA PRO A 30 2.18 -17.88 1.09
C PRO A 30 2.15 -18.62 2.42
N ASP A 31 3.19 -18.47 3.26
CA ASP A 31 3.26 -19.11 4.58
C ASP A 31 2.11 -18.63 5.48
N THR A 32 1.81 -17.34 5.43
CA THR A 32 0.75 -16.71 6.23
C THR A 32 -0.63 -17.23 5.80
N LEU A 33 -0.87 -17.33 4.49
CA LEU A 33 -2.12 -17.84 3.93
C LEU A 33 -2.28 -19.34 4.24
N HIS A 34 -1.22 -20.12 4.16
CA HIS A 34 -1.25 -21.54 4.51
C HIS A 34 -1.56 -21.74 6.00
N ALA A 35 -0.94 -20.94 6.88
CA ALA A 35 -1.17 -20.98 8.32
C ALA A 35 -2.57 -20.49 8.75
N LEU A 36 -3.31 -19.79 7.89
CA LEU A 36 -4.72 -19.45 8.12
C LEU A 36 -5.64 -20.65 7.89
N GLY A 37 -5.26 -21.58 7.01
CA GLY A 37 -6.06 -22.76 6.67
C GLY A 37 -7.37 -22.38 5.98
N ALA A 38 -8.45 -23.08 6.33
CA ALA A 38 -9.77 -22.84 5.75
C ALA A 38 -10.50 -21.69 6.47
N GLY A 39 -11.17 -20.83 5.70
CA GLY A 39 -11.90 -19.69 6.28
C GLY A 39 -12.19 -18.58 5.28
N ASP A 40 -12.38 -17.36 5.80
CA ASP A 40 -12.55 -16.13 5.03
C ASP A 40 -11.46 -15.13 5.46
N ALA A 41 -10.84 -14.45 4.49
CA ALA A 41 -9.80 -13.45 4.77
C ALA A 41 -9.90 -12.26 3.82
N VAL A 42 -9.45 -11.09 4.28
CA VAL A 42 -9.24 -9.91 3.43
C VAL A 42 -7.77 -9.55 3.44
N LEU A 43 -7.14 -9.62 2.27
CA LEU A 43 -5.77 -9.14 2.07
C LEU A 43 -5.83 -7.64 1.82
N VAL A 44 -5.04 -6.89 2.59
CA VAL A 44 -4.91 -5.42 2.46
C VAL A 44 -3.49 -5.11 1.99
N PRO A 45 -3.26 -4.89 0.68
CA PRO A 45 -1.92 -4.62 0.16
C PRO A 45 -1.42 -3.26 0.67
N LEU A 46 -0.32 -3.26 1.41
CA LEU A 46 0.36 -2.04 1.87
C LEU A 46 1.24 -1.44 0.76
N LEU A 47 0.64 -1.23 -0.41
CA LEU A 47 1.30 -0.74 -1.63
C LEU A 47 0.73 0.62 -2.02
N LEU A 48 1.59 1.55 -2.46
CA LEU A 48 1.21 2.95 -2.73
C LEU A 48 0.59 3.17 -4.13
N GLY A 49 0.44 2.13 -4.92
CA GLY A 49 -0.13 2.17 -6.25
C GLY A 49 -0.25 0.78 -6.85
N ARG A 50 -0.88 0.69 -8.02
CA ARG A 50 -0.93 -0.55 -8.79
C ARG A 50 0.42 -0.88 -9.42
N GLY A 51 0.60 -2.15 -9.72
CA GLY A 51 1.81 -2.70 -10.32
C GLY A 51 1.80 -4.21 -10.31
N HIS A 52 2.96 -4.80 -10.59
CA HIS A 52 3.12 -6.24 -10.77
C HIS A 52 2.58 -7.04 -9.56
N HIS A 53 2.97 -6.66 -8.35
CA HIS A 53 2.55 -7.34 -7.13
C HIS A 53 1.03 -7.38 -6.93
N VAL A 54 0.33 -6.28 -7.21
CA VAL A 54 -1.13 -6.20 -7.07
C VAL A 54 -1.83 -7.09 -8.09
N LYS A 55 -1.28 -7.16 -9.32
CA LYS A 55 -1.93 -7.85 -10.45
C LYS A 55 -1.54 -9.31 -10.60
N HIS A 56 -0.39 -9.72 -10.06
CA HIS A 56 0.17 -11.05 -10.30
C HIS A 56 0.51 -11.77 -8.99
N ASP A 57 1.46 -11.25 -8.20
CA ASP A 57 2.00 -12.01 -7.07
C ASP A 57 0.97 -12.27 -5.96
N ILE A 58 0.17 -11.26 -5.61
CA ILE A 58 -0.87 -11.42 -4.60
C ILE A 58 -1.99 -12.35 -5.09
N PRO A 59 -2.58 -12.17 -6.29
CA PRO A 59 -3.55 -13.12 -6.83
C PRO A 59 -3.02 -14.55 -6.94
N ALA A 60 -1.76 -14.74 -7.36
CA ALA A 60 -1.13 -16.05 -7.44
C ALA A 60 -1.02 -16.70 -6.06
N SER A 61 -0.54 -15.96 -5.06
CA SER A 61 -0.45 -16.44 -3.68
C SER A 61 -1.81 -16.85 -3.10
N VAL A 62 -2.88 -16.15 -3.48
CA VAL A 62 -4.26 -16.50 -3.08
C VAL A 62 -4.73 -17.78 -3.80
N ALA A 63 -4.44 -17.92 -5.09
CA ALA A 63 -4.80 -19.12 -5.86
C ALA A 63 -4.14 -20.39 -5.30
N ASP A 64 -2.93 -20.27 -4.74
CA ASP A 64 -2.21 -21.37 -4.09
C ASP A 64 -2.76 -21.74 -2.70
N ALA A 65 -3.72 -20.98 -2.18
CA ALA A 65 -4.41 -21.23 -0.91
C ALA A 65 -5.94 -21.46 -1.10
N PRO A 66 -6.37 -22.48 -1.88
CA PRO A 66 -7.76 -22.63 -2.32
C PRO A 66 -8.76 -22.93 -1.20
N ALA A 67 -8.29 -23.37 -0.02
CA ALA A 67 -9.14 -23.57 1.15
C ALA A 67 -9.61 -22.24 1.78
N LEU A 68 -8.96 -21.13 1.44
CA LEU A 68 -9.24 -19.80 1.97
C LEU A 68 -10.09 -19.00 0.98
N ARG A 69 -11.26 -18.54 1.42
CA ARG A 69 -12.08 -17.58 0.66
C ARG A 69 -11.49 -16.18 0.86
N ALA A 70 -10.42 -15.90 0.14
CA ALA A 70 -9.69 -14.66 0.27
C ALA A 70 -10.23 -13.57 -0.68
N ARG A 71 -10.39 -12.34 -0.17
CA ARG A 71 -10.68 -11.14 -0.96
C ARG A 71 -9.48 -10.21 -0.92
N VAL A 72 -9.08 -9.68 -2.07
CA VAL A 72 -7.95 -8.74 -2.16
C VAL A 72 -8.52 -7.33 -2.27
N ALA A 73 -8.20 -6.47 -1.30
CA ALA A 73 -8.52 -5.05 -1.36
C ALA A 73 -7.63 -4.34 -2.40
N GLY A 74 -8.04 -3.13 -2.82
CA GLY A 74 -7.16 -2.28 -3.62
C GLY A 74 -5.88 -1.90 -2.87
N PRO A 75 -4.81 -1.50 -3.58
CA PRO A 75 -3.64 -0.90 -2.95
C PRO A 75 -4.04 0.38 -2.19
N LEU A 76 -3.21 0.82 -1.24
CA LEU A 76 -3.46 2.01 -0.43
C LEU A 76 -3.56 3.28 -1.28
N GLY A 77 -2.83 3.36 -2.38
CA GLY A 77 -2.79 4.55 -3.24
C GLY A 77 -3.27 4.27 -4.67
N PRO A 78 -3.65 5.34 -5.40
CA PRO A 78 -3.65 6.76 -5.01
C PRO A 78 -4.81 7.11 -4.06
N HIS A 79 -4.54 7.88 -2.99
CA HIS A 79 -5.57 8.22 -1.99
C HIS A 79 -5.31 9.59 -1.31
N PRO A 80 -6.33 10.40 -0.99
CA PRO A 80 -6.15 11.72 -0.38
C PRO A 80 -5.34 11.72 0.93
N LEU A 81 -5.55 10.73 1.79
CA LEU A 81 -4.76 10.61 3.04
C LEU A 81 -3.26 10.38 2.80
N LEU A 82 -2.87 9.76 1.69
CA LEU A 82 -1.45 9.64 1.33
C LEU A 82 -0.91 10.98 0.84
N VAL A 83 -1.74 11.82 0.22
CA VAL A 83 -1.36 13.17 -0.21
C VAL A 83 -1.18 14.09 0.99
N GLU A 84 -2.04 14.02 2.01
CA GLU A 84 -1.82 14.76 3.26
C GLU A 84 -0.53 14.30 3.94
N ALA A 85 -0.27 12.98 4.00
CA ALA A 85 0.99 12.48 4.55
C ALA A 85 2.22 12.96 3.75
N LEU A 86 2.13 13.08 2.43
CA LEU A 86 3.19 13.65 1.59
C LEU A 86 3.38 15.15 1.85
N HIS A 87 2.29 15.91 1.96
CA HIS A 87 2.33 17.33 2.32
C HIS A 87 3.01 17.53 3.67
N ASP A 88 2.63 16.76 4.69
CA ASP A 88 3.25 16.82 6.03
C ASP A 88 4.76 16.55 5.96
N ARG A 89 5.18 15.54 5.18
CA ARG A 89 6.62 15.27 4.97
C ARG A 89 7.35 16.41 4.26
N LEU A 90 6.71 17.10 3.32
CA LEU A 90 7.29 18.27 2.67
C LEU A 90 7.48 19.43 3.65
N THR A 91 6.44 19.74 4.44
CA THR A 91 6.51 20.79 5.47
C THR A 91 7.58 20.48 6.51
N GLU A 92 7.67 19.22 6.97
CA GLU A 92 8.73 18.79 7.89
C GLU A 92 10.13 18.88 7.29
N ALA A 93 10.26 18.69 5.97
CA ALA A 93 11.51 18.90 5.24
C ALA A 93 11.84 20.38 5.01
N GLY A 94 10.99 21.31 5.45
CA GLY A 94 11.19 22.75 5.34
C GLY A 94 10.57 23.39 4.11
N TRP A 95 9.78 22.66 3.31
CA TRP A 95 9.01 23.28 2.23
C TRP A 95 7.92 24.19 2.80
N HIS A 96 7.84 25.42 2.29
CA HIS A 96 6.80 26.37 2.69
C HIS A 96 6.02 26.89 1.47
N PRO A 97 4.68 27.08 1.57
CA PRO A 97 3.86 27.59 0.45
C PRO A 97 4.27 28.97 -0.08
N SER A 98 5.04 29.74 0.68
CA SER A 98 5.57 31.03 0.24
C SER A 98 6.81 30.93 -0.64
N ASP A 99 7.44 29.75 -0.76
CA ASP A 99 8.61 29.54 -1.61
C ASP A 99 8.20 29.51 -3.08
N ARG A 100 8.18 30.70 -3.70
CA ARG A 100 7.73 30.91 -5.08
C ARG A 100 8.64 30.28 -6.14
N ASP A 101 9.90 29.99 -5.80
CA ASP A 101 10.91 29.46 -6.73
C ASP A 101 11.15 27.95 -6.56
N GLY A 102 10.48 27.31 -5.59
CA GLY A 102 10.65 25.89 -5.29
C GLY A 102 9.78 24.99 -6.17
N ALA A 103 10.35 23.89 -6.68
CA ALA A 103 9.61 22.84 -7.36
C ALA A 103 9.59 21.55 -6.53
N VAL A 104 8.44 20.87 -6.50
CA VAL A 104 8.28 19.56 -5.87
C VAL A 104 8.27 18.48 -6.95
N VAL A 105 9.15 17.48 -6.81
CA VAL A 105 9.20 16.32 -7.71
C VAL A 105 8.74 15.08 -6.95
N LEU A 106 7.61 14.50 -7.36
CA LEU A 106 7.16 13.20 -6.85
C LEU A 106 7.74 12.08 -7.74
N ALA A 107 8.76 11.40 -7.23
CA ALA A 107 9.35 10.23 -7.88
C ALA A 107 8.76 8.92 -7.33
N ALA A 108 8.60 7.93 -8.21
CA ALA A 108 8.22 6.57 -7.85
C ALA A 108 9.28 5.58 -8.37
N ALA A 109 9.37 4.39 -7.76
CA ALA A 109 10.33 3.35 -8.15
C ALA A 109 10.22 2.91 -9.63
N GLY A 110 9.07 3.18 -10.27
CA GLY A 110 8.81 2.83 -11.66
C GLY A 110 8.36 1.38 -11.81
N SER A 111 7.63 1.10 -12.89
CA SER A 111 7.12 -0.24 -13.21
C SER A 111 6.88 -0.34 -14.71
N ARG A 112 6.93 -1.57 -15.24
CA ARG A 112 6.48 -1.88 -16.61
C ARG A 112 4.97 -1.85 -16.75
N ASP A 113 4.24 -1.85 -15.64
CA ASP A 113 2.78 -1.73 -15.63
C ASP A 113 2.37 -0.26 -15.86
N PRO A 114 1.64 0.05 -16.95
CA PRO A 114 1.21 1.41 -17.25
C PRO A 114 0.31 2.03 -16.17
N GLU A 115 -0.44 1.22 -15.41
CA GLU A 115 -1.27 1.74 -14.32
C GLU A 115 -0.44 2.28 -13.16
N SER A 116 0.77 1.76 -12.96
CA SER A 116 1.69 2.28 -11.93
C SER A 116 2.08 3.73 -12.22
N ALA A 117 2.39 4.03 -13.48
CA ALA A 117 2.70 5.39 -13.92
C ALA A 117 1.45 6.29 -13.88
N ALA A 118 0.27 5.75 -14.20
CA ALA A 118 -0.98 6.49 -14.09
C ALA A 118 -1.32 6.85 -12.64
N ASP A 119 -1.11 5.93 -11.70
CA ASP A 119 -1.31 6.15 -10.27
C ASP A 119 -0.34 7.19 -9.72
N THR A 120 0.94 7.11 -10.11
CA THR A 120 1.95 8.13 -9.74
C THR A 120 1.53 9.52 -10.23
N ARG A 121 1.10 9.64 -11.50
CA ARG A 121 0.60 10.91 -12.05
C ARG A 121 -0.64 11.41 -11.31
N ARG A 122 -1.55 10.51 -10.92
CA ARG A 122 -2.75 10.88 -10.15
C ARG A 122 -2.37 11.43 -8.77
N THR A 123 -1.45 10.78 -8.06
CA THR A 123 -0.94 11.26 -6.77
C THR A 123 -0.23 12.60 -6.93
N ALA A 124 0.61 12.78 -7.97
CA ALA A 124 1.30 14.03 -8.24
C ALA A 124 0.31 15.19 -8.51
N ARG A 125 -0.75 14.95 -9.28
CA ARG A 125 -1.80 15.94 -9.51
C ARG A 125 -2.52 16.30 -8.21
N MET A 126 -2.92 15.31 -7.41
CA MET A 126 -3.59 15.58 -6.12
C MET A 126 -2.69 16.34 -5.15
N LEU A 127 -1.39 16.03 -5.13
CA LEU A 127 -0.43 16.78 -4.34
C LEU A 127 -0.30 18.21 -4.87
N GLY A 128 -0.17 18.41 -6.18
CA GLY A 128 -0.13 19.75 -6.78
C GLY A 128 -1.39 20.59 -6.53
N GLU A 129 -2.57 19.95 -6.39
CA GLU A 129 -3.81 20.62 -5.97
C GLU A 129 -3.84 20.98 -4.48
N ARG A 130 -2.99 20.34 -3.67
CA ARG A 130 -2.91 20.49 -2.22
C ARG A 130 -1.82 21.48 -1.78
N LEU A 131 -0.76 21.66 -2.57
CA LEU A 131 0.31 22.65 -2.38
C LEU A 131 -0.18 24.06 -2.69
#